data_AF-A0A6N7SAL8-F1
#
_entry.id   AF-A0A6N7SAL8-F1
#
_cell.length_a   1.000
_cell.length_b   1.000
_cell.length_c   1.000
_cell.angle_alpha   90.00
_cell.angle_beta   90.00
_cell.angle_gamma   90.00
#
_symmetry.space_group_name_H-M   'P 1'
#
loop_
_entity.id
_entity.type
_entity.pdbx_description
1 polymer ?
#
loop_
_entity_poly.entity_id
_entity_poly.type
_entity_poly.pdbx_seq_one_letter_code
_entity_poly.pdbx_strand_id
1 'polypeptide(L)'
;MAFESLELHHPVQAQLKSRRLRYREPENPIKWPYEKLLREQSKTRRVYPINPYAEVYQFRKNVYAIFTESLDGAGNPWIYLILGLEKAMLIDTGFGAGDLKGLVNEITGGMPLIVVNTHAHSDHALGDFQFDEVYCHEYEVLNLEKIKTPHAWDRLFDAEGNCIYTQFDRADLIGYHDFKIIGVPNGTTFDLGGGTEIELMFLPGHATGMSAFLDKQNKILFAGDYTHAYGTSPDHPYARYCTVTAMRDALMNIIARRSEIDFVYPGHGPLDQPSIVLVNLLETLEQVLENPEHSDFQEEMIKGGKKKVIYGKMIFQSSYFKYCMESLR
;
A
#
# COMPACT_ATOMS: atom_id res chain seq x y z
N MET A 1 -14.68 24.43 -21.76
CA MET A 1 -13.45 24.20 -22.53
C MET A 1 -13.06 22.75 -22.32
N ALA A 2 -13.11 21.95 -23.38
CA ALA A 2 -12.67 20.56 -23.33
C ALA A 2 -11.16 20.56 -23.08
N PHE A 3 -10.71 19.85 -22.04
CA PHE A 3 -9.30 19.52 -21.91
C PHE A 3 -8.97 18.56 -23.05
N GLU A 4 -8.41 19.10 -24.14
CA GLU A 4 -7.65 18.29 -25.09
C GLU A 4 -6.61 17.50 -24.30
N SER A 5 -6.53 16.20 -24.58
CA SER A 5 -5.59 15.28 -23.97
C SER A 5 -4.17 15.82 -24.16
N LEU A 6 -3.61 16.40 -23.10
CA LEU A 6 -2.16 16.45 -22.95
C LEU A 6 -1.69 15.01 -23.17
N GLU A 7 -0.92 14.80 -24.24
CA GLU A 7 -0.10 13.59 -24.35
C GLU A 7 0.56 13.40 -22.98
N LEU A 8 0.32 12.23 -22.38
CA LEU A 8 0.84 11.84 -21.08
C LEU A 8 2.37 11.77 -21.16
N HIS A 9 3.04 12.92 -21.15
CA HIS A 9 4.45 13.02 -20.85
C HIS A 9 4.59 12.75 -19.36
N HIS A 10 4.64 11.46 -19.01
CA HIS A 10 5.13 11.05 -17.71
C HIS A 10 6.53 11.67 -17.55
N PRO A 11 6.73 12.61 -16.61
CA PRO A 11 7.97 13.39 -16.55
C PRO A 11 9.17 12.57 -16.05
N VAL A 12 8.94 11.29 -15.71
CA VAL A 12 9.91 10.32 -15.21
C VAL A 12 10.08 9.20 -16.22
N GLN A 13 11.32 8.96 -16.67
CA GLN A 13 11.65 7.85 -17.57
C GLN A 13 11.62 6.52 -16.81
N ALA A 14 10.48 5.82 -16.87
CA ALA A 14 10.34 4.47 -16.33
C ALA A 14 11.10 3.45 -17.20
N GLN A 15 11.90 2.57 -16.57
CA GLN A 15 12.59 1.45 -17.24
C GLN A 15 11.93 0.10 -16.93
N LEU A 16 10.65 0.11 -16.57
CA LEU A 16 9.86 -1.09 -16.31
C LEU A 16 9.22 -1.63 -17.58
N LYS A 17 8.91 -2.93 -17.60
CA LYS A 17 8.16 -3.57 -18.69
C LYS A 17 6.70 -3.07 -18.77
N SER A 18 6.18 -2.47 -17.69
CA SER A 18 4.87 -1.83 -17.67
C SER A 18 4.92 -0.38 -18.19
N ARG A 19 3.78 0.10 -18.70
CA ARG A 19 3.59 1.49 -19.12
C ARG A 19 2.20 1.98 -18.79
N ARG A 20 2.10 3.01 -17.94
CA ARG A 20 0.83 3.69 -17.63
C ARG A 20 0.14 4.21 -18.90
N LEU A 21 -1.12 3.80 -19.09
CA LEU A 21 -1.99 4.27 -20.18
C LEU A 21 -2.91 5.40 -19.73
N ARG A 22 -3.49 5.27 -18.52
CA ARG A 22 -4.48 6.20 -17.96
C ARG A 22 -4.43 6.16 -16.44
N TYR A 23 -4.84 7.25 -15.80
CA TYR A 23 -5.03 7.31 -14.35
C TYR A 23 -6.50 7.12 -13.99
N ARG A 24 -6.75 6.31 -12.96
CA ARG A 24 -8.07 6.20 -12.32
C ARG A 24 -8.28 7.34 -11.33
N GLU A 25 -7.22 7.73 -10.63
CA GLU A 25 -7.25 8.76 -9.59
C GLU A 25 -6.38 9.94 -10.01
N PRO A 26 -6.81 11.20 -9.75
CA PRO A 26 -5.99 12.36 -10.03
C PRO A 26 -4.65 12.27 -9.31
N GLU A 27 -3.56 12.38 -10.06
CA GLU A 27 -2.23 12.48 -9.47
C GLU A 27 -2.00 13.87 -8.87
N ASN A 28 -1.49 13.92 -7.64
CA ASN A 28 -1.03 15.18 -7.05
C ASN A 28 0.31 15.59 -7.70
N PRO A 29 0.41 16.75 -8.37
CA PRO A 29 1.66 17.17 -9.04
C PRO A 29 2.87 17.28 -8.10
N ILE A 30 2.65 17.45 -6.78
CA ILE A 30 3.72 17.49 -5.76
C ILE A 30 4.53 16.19 -5.72
N LYS A 31 3.96 15.07 -6.18
CA LYS A 31 4.66 13.79 -6.20
C LYS A 31 5.72 13.70 -7.31
N TRP A 32 5.57 14.46 -8.41
CA TRP A 32 6.45 14.31 -9.58
C TRP A 32 7.91 14.69 -9.29
N PRO A 33 8.22 15.78 -8.57
CA PRO A 33 9.59 16.05 -8.14
C PRO A 33 10.19 14.91 -7.31
N TYR A 34 9.40 14.34 -6.39
CA TYR A 34 9.83 13.20 -5.58
C TYR A 34 10.13 11.98 -6.45
N GLU A 35 9.18 11.57 -7.30
CA GLU A 35 9.35 10.41 -8.18
C GLU A 35 10.50 10.61 -9.16
N LYS A 36 10.71 11.83 -9.68
CA LYS A 36 11.82 12.12 -10.57
C LYS A 36 13.18 11.98 -9.87
N LEU A 37 13.33 12.54 -8.67
CA LEU A 37 14.55 12.39 -7.88
C LEU A 37 14.81 10.93 -7.53
N LEU A 38 13.77 10.23 -7.07
CA LEU A 38 13.86 8.83 -6.67
C LEU A 38 14.24 7.95 -7.87
N ARG A 39 13.46 8.02 -8.94
CA ARG A 39 13.59 7.08 -10.06
C ARG A 39 14.74 7.46 -10.98
N GLU A 40 15.05 8.72 -11.23
CA GLU A 40 16.13 9.07 -12.18
C GLU A 40 17.49 9.30 -11.52
N GLN A 41 17.52 9.67 -10.23
CA GLN A 41 18.73 10.16 -9.59
C GLN A 41 19.16 9.33 -8.37
N SER A 42 18.30 8.47 -7.82
CA SER A 42 18.68 7.68 -6.66
C SER A 42 19.79 6.68 -6.98
N LYS A 43 20.89 6.79 -6.24
CA LYS A 43 22.02 5.85 -6.31
C LYS A 43 21.70 4.48 -5.69
N THR A 44 20.63 4.39 -4.91
CA THR A 44 20.18 3.14 -4.29
C THR A 44 19.26 2.32 -5.19
N ARG A 45 18.78 2.92 -6.30
CA ARG A 45 17.94 2.25 -7.29
C ARG A 45 18.69 1.08 -7.93
N ARG A 46 18.03 -0.08 -7.99
CA ARG A 46 18.44 -1.28 -8.69
C ARG A 46 17.25 -1.83 -9.48
N VAL A 47 17.55 -2.45 -10.61
CA VAL A 47 16.58 -3.21 -11.42
C VAL A 47 17.12 -4.62 -11.55
N TYR A 48 16.22 -5.59 -11.53
CA TYR A 48 16.58 -7.00 -11.50
C TYR A 48 15.91 -7.69 -12.69
N PRO A 49 16.68 -8.37 -13.57
CA PRO A 49 16.10 -9.05 -14.74
C PRO A 49 15.01 -10.07 -14.39
N ILE A 50 15.08 -10.70 -13.21
CA ILE A 50 14.11 -11.69 -12.75
C ILE A 50 12.70 -11.10 -12.59
N ASN A 51 12.59 -9.80 -12.26
CA ASN A 51 11.31 -9.12 -12.18
C ASN A 51 11.38 -7.74 -12.87
N PRO A 52 11.04 -7.67 -14.16
CA PRO A 52 11.13 -6.44 -14.95
C PRO A 52 9.99 -5.45 -14.66
N TYR A 53 9.11 -5.73 -13.69
CA TYR A 53 8.03 -4.85 -13.24
C TYR A 53 8.35 -4.10 -11.94
N ALA A 54 9.55 -4.31 -11.38
CA ALA A 54 9.95 -3.76 -10.10
C ALA A 54 11.25 -2.93 -10.17
N GLU A 55 11.25 -1.79 -9.48
CA GLU A 55 12.45 -1.04 -9.13
C GLU A 55 12.72 -1.20 -7.63
N VAL A 56 13.93 -1.53 -7.24
CA VAL A 56 14.29 -1.79 -5.84
C VAL A 56 15.18 -0.67 -5.32
N TYR A 57 14.90 -0.21 -4.10
CA TYR A 57 15.60 0.88 -3.43
C TYR A 57 16.03 0.45 -2.03
N GLN A 58 17.33 0.46 -1.77
CA GLN A 58 17.86 0.20 -0.42
C GLN A 58 17.91 1.51 0.39
N PHE A 59 17.03 1.68 1.38
CA PHE A 59 16.89 2.92 2.16
C PHE A 59 17.60 2.88 3.51
N ARG A 60 17.77 1.67 4.08
CA ARG A 60 18.65 1.38 5.21
C ARG A 60 19.50 0.16 4.86
N LYS A 61 20.49 -0.17 5.69
CA LYS A 61 21.38 -1.32 5.44
C LYS A 61 20.60 -2.62 5.20
N ASN A 62 19.51 -2.84 5.93
CA ASN A 62 18.69 -4.05 5.85
C ASN A 62 17.22 -3.78 5.46
N VAL A 63 16.90 -2.59 4.95
CA VAL A 63 15.52 -2.22 4.55
C VAL A 63 15.51 -1.81 3.09
N TYR A 64 14.67 -2.49 2.33
CA TYR A 64 14.44 -2.27 0.91
C TYR A 64 12.98 -1.89 0.67
N ALA A 65 12.75 -0.97 -0.26
CA ALA A 65 11.45 -0.67 -0.81
C ALA A 65 11.44 -1.08 -2.28
N ILE A 66 10.42 -1.82 -2.69
CA ILE A 66 10.22 -2.33 -4.03
C ILE A 66 9.03 -1.56 -4.61
N PHE A 67 9.33 -0.73 -5.62
CA PHE A 67 8.35 0.04 -6.36
C PHE A 67 7.78 -0.80 -7.49
N THR A 68 6.47 -0.80 -7.65
CA THR A 68 5.82 -1.31 -8.87
C THR A 68 4.85 -0.26 -9.41
N GLU A 69 4.63 -0.24 -10.72
CA GLU A 69 3.56 0.60 -11.27
C GLU A 69 2.20 -0.01 -10.92
N SER A 70 1.23 0.81 -10.51
CA SER A 70 -0.11 0.27 -10.28
C SER A 70 -0.69 -0.26 -11.59
N LEU A 71 -1.40 -1.38 -11.55
CA LEU A 71 -2.04 -1.95 -12.73
C LEU A 71 -3.47 -1.48 -12.94
N ASP A 72 -4.07 -0.84 -11.94
CA ASP A 72 -5.49 -0.48 -11.90
C ASP A 72 -5.78 1.04 -11.95
N GLY A 73 -4.76 1.84 -12.24
CA GLY A 73 -4.87 3.29 -12.40
C GLY A 73 -4.71 4.11 -11.12
N ALA A 74 -4.57 3.47 -9.96
CA ALA A 74 -4.36 4.12 -8.67
C ALA A 74 -2.91 4.61 -8.47
N GLY A 75 -2.61 5.02 -7.24
CA GLY A 75 -1.24 5.29 -6.79
C GLY A 75 -0.32 4.07 -7.02
N ASN A 76 0.94 4.32 -7.33
CA ASN A 76 1.93 3.25 -7.46
C ASN A 76 2.22 2.66 -6.06
N PRO A 77 2.12 1.34 -5.85
CA PRO A 77 2.32 0.75 -4.54
C PRO A 77 3.78 0.50 -4.21
N TRP A 78 4.05 0.48 -2.92
CA TRP A 78 5.28 0.03 -2.31
C TRP A 78 5.11 -1.34 -1.69
N ILE A 79 6.13 -2.17 -1.88
CA ILE A 79 6.35 -3.43 -1.16
C ILE A 79 7.62 -3.25 -0.34
N TYR A 80 7.68 -3.78 0.88
CA TYR A 80 8.86 -3.62 1.74
C TYR A 80 9.51 -4.96 2.06
N LEU A 81 10.83 -4.97 2.07
CA LEU A 81 11.63 -6.14 2.42
C LEU A 81 12.63 -5.77 3.50
N ILE A 82 12.56 -6.46 4.64
CA ILE A 82 13.42 -6.27 5.80
C ILE A 82 14.23 -7.54 6.03
N LEU A 83 15.55 -7.41 6.11
CA LEU A 83 16.47 -8.52 6.35
C LEU A 83 16.86 -8.54 7.84
N GLY A 84 16.57 -9.66 8.50
CA GLY A 84 17.19 -10.03 9.77
C GLY A 84 18.43 -10.90 9.55
N LEU A 85 18.95 -11.47 10.64
CA LEU A 85 20.11 -12.37 10.57
C LEU A 85 19.73 -13.79 10.14
N GLU A 86 18.51 -14.22 10.44
CA GLU A 86 18.04 -15.59 10.23
C GLU A 86 16.91 -15.68 9.20
N LYS A 87 16.07 -14.64 9.11
CA LYS A 87 14.91 -14.57 8.22
C LYS A 87 14.79 -13.18 7.61
N ALA A 88 14.03 -13.08 6.53
CA ALA A 88 13.55 -11.82 5.99
C ALA A 88 12.03 -11.70 6.19
N MET A 89 11.53 -10.47 6.15
CA MET A 89 10.10 -10.17 6.14
C MET A 89 9.74 -9.37 4.90
N LEU A 90 8.76 -9.85 4.14
CA LEU A 90 8.14 -9.16 3.02
C LEU A 90 6.79 -8.60 3.47
N ILE A 91 6.62 -7.30 3.35
CA ILE A 91 5.37 -6.59 3.66
C ILE A 91 4.73 -6.19 2.32
N ASP A 92 3.53 -6.71 2.09
CA ASP A 92 2.75 -6.62 0.85
C ASP A 92 3.42 -7.32 -0.35
N THR A 93 2.64 -7.59 -1.40
CA THR A 93 3.06 -8.41 -2.54
C THR A 93 2.69 -7.84 -3.91
N GLY A 94 2.10 -6.65 -3.98
CA GLY A 94 1.81 -6.01 -5.26
C GLY A 94 0.63 -6.66 -6.00
N PHE A 95 0.53 -6.32 -7.29
CA PHE A 95 -0.48 -6.86 -8.19
C PHE A 95 -0.18 -8.27 -8.72
N GLY A 96 0.99 -8.87 -8.41
CA GLY A 96 1.35 -10.18 -8.97
C GLY A 96 1.78 -10.17 -10.44
N ALA A 97 2.31 -9.05 -10.96
CA ALA A 97 3.02 -9.03 -12.24
C ALA A 97 4.52 -9.28 -12.02
N GLY A 98 5.09 -10.26 -12.73
CA GLY A 98 6.48 -10.68 -12.61
C GLY A 98 6.77 -11.57 -11.39
N ASP A 99 8.04 -11.98 -11.27
CA ASP A 99 8.51 -12.93 -10.24
C ASP A 99 9.02 -12.19 -8.99
N LEU A 100 8.09 -11.80 -8.10
CA LEU A 100 8.43 -11.15 -6.83
C LEU A 100 9.17 -12.11 -5.89
N LYS A 101 8.80 -13.39 -5.87
CA LYS A 101 9.46 -14.39 -5.02
C LYS A 101 10.90 -14.61 -5.44
N GLY A 102 11.16 -14.73 -6.75
CA GLY A 102 12.49 -14.81 -7.33
C GLY A 102 13.32 -13.55 -7.02
N LEU A 103 12.73 -12.36 -7.18
CA LEU A 103 13.38 -11.09 -6.81
C LEU A 103 13.81 -11.06 -5.34
N VAL A 104 12.89 -11.40 -4.43
CA VAL A 104 13.17 -11.41 -2.99
C VAL A 104 14.20 -12.47 -2.64
N ASN A 105 14.15 -13.65 -3.27
CA ASN A 105 15.16 -14.69 -3.10
C ASN A 105 16.55 -14.23 -3.56
N GLU A 106 16.66 -13.50 -4.69
CA GLU A 106 17.92 -12.97 -5.18
C GLU A 106 18.52 -11.95 -4.22
N ILE A 107 17.70 -11.05 -3.66
CA ILE A 107 18.14 -10.03 -2.68
C ILE A 107 18.59 -10.69 -1.36
N THR A 108 17.84 -11.69 -0.90
CA THR A 108 18.04 -12.29 0.42
C THR A 108 19.03 -13.46 0.42
N GLY A 109 19.43 -13.94 -0.76
CA GLY A 109 20.20 -15.19 -0.88
C GLY A 109 19.39 -16.44 -0.50
N GLY A 110 18.06 -16.38 -0.61
CA GLY A 110 17.15 -17.50 -0.34
C GLY A 110 16.94 -17.82 1.14
N MET A 111 17.10 -16.84 2.03
CA MET A 111 16.80 -17.04 3.45
C MET A 111 15.30 -17.27 3.69
N PRO A 112 14.90 -17.90 4.81
CA PRO A 112 13.49 -18.06 5.15
C PRO A 112 12.75 -16.71 5.15
N LEU A 113 11.56 -16.70 4.57
CA LEU A 113 10.76 -15.49 4.38
C LEU A 113 9.47 -15.56 5.19
N ILE A 114 9.18 -14.50 5.94
CA ILE A 114 7.86 -14.24 6.52
C ILE A 114 7.16 -13.26 5.59
N VAL A 115 6.00 -13.63 5.04
CA VAL A 115 5.21 -12.76 4.16
C VAL A 115 4.02 -12.25 4.94
N VAL A 116 3.82 -10.95 4.94
CA VAL A 116 2.69 -10.30 5.62
C VAL A 116 2.00 -9.31 4.71
N ASN A 117 0.70 -9.13 4.90
CA ASN A 117 -0.06 -8.09 4.21
C ASN A 117 -0.49 -7.01 5.20
N THR A 118 -0.37 -5.75 4.80
CA THR A 118 -1.01 -4.63 5.48
C THR A 118 -2.52 -4.75 5.35
N HIS A 119 -3.03 -5.08 4.17
CA HIS A 119 -4.45 -5.35 3.91
C HIS A 119 -4.69 -6.07 2.58
N ALA A 120 -5.93 -6.48 2.30
CA ALA A 120 -6.27 -7.35 1.17
C ALA A 120 -6.54 -6.64 -0.18
N HIS A 121 -6.22 -5.35 -0.33
CA HIS A 121 -6.37 -4.71 -1.64
C HIS A 121 -5.37 -5.26 -2.65
N SER A 122 -5.73 -5.13 -3.93
CA SER A 122 -5.07 -5.90 -4.97
C SER A 122 -3.63 -5.49 -5.24
N ASP A 123 -3.30 -4.24 -5.00
CA ASP A 123 -1.96 -3.67 -5.00
C ASP A 123 -1.09 -4.13 -3.83
N HIS A 124 -1.67 -4.80 -2.83
CA HIS A 124 -0.98 -5.23 -1.62
C HIS A 124 -0.95 -6.75 -1.46
N ALA A 125 -1.86 -7.49 -2.09
CA ALA A 125 -2.07 -8.91 -1.81
C ALA A 125 -2.22 -9.80 -3.05
N LEU A 126 -2.34 -9.27 -4.28
CA LEU A 126 -2.44 -10.18 -5.44
C LEU A 126 -1.13 -10.86 -5.79
N GLY A 127 0.02 -10.47 -5.22
CA GLY A 127 1.24 -11.24 -5.34
C GLY A 127 1.30 -12.46 -4.41
N ASP A 128 0.35 -12.62 -3.47
CA ASP A 128 0.38 -13.66 -2.44
C ASP A 128 0.37 -15.06 -3.03
N PHE A 129 -0.21 -15.26 -4.22
CA PHE A 129 -0.21 -16.55 -4.93
C PHE A 129 1.19 -17.06 -5.29
N GLN A 130 2.27 -16.30 -5.07
CA GLN A 130 3.65 -16.82 -5.20
C GLN A 130 4.12 -17.58 -3.96
N PHE A 131 3.44 -17.43 -2.83
CA PHE A 131 3.86 -17.89 -1.51
C PHE A 131 2.89 -18.93 -0.94
N ASP A 132 3.36 -19.77 -0.02
CA ASP A 132 2.56 -20.87 0.52
C ASP A 132 1.82 -20.46 1.81
N GLU A 133 2.32 -19.44 2.52
CA GLU A 133 1.77 -18.95 3.78
C GLU A 133 1.98 -17.44 3.89
N VAL A 134 0.93 -16.71 4.27
CA VAL A 134 0.96 -15.27 4.53
C VAL A 134 0.29 -14.94 5.86
N TYR A 135 0.74 -13.87 6.51
CA TYR A 135 0.20 -13.37 7.78
C TYR A 135 -0.53 -12.04 7.58
N CYS A 136 -1.59 -11.83 8.33
CA CYS A 136 -2.28 -10.55 8.38
C CYS A 136 -2.91 -10.34 9.77
N HIS A 137 -3.44 -9.15 10.02
CA HIS A 137 -4.29 -8.97 11.19
C HIS A 137 -5.52 -9.89 11.11
N GLU A 138 -5.97 -10.45 12.22
CA GLU A 138 -7.09 -11.40 12.27
C GLU A 138 -8.40 -10.89 11.63
N TYR A 139 -8.63 -9.57 11.64
CA TYR A 139 -9.79 -8.94 11.00
C TYR A 139 -9.69 -8.78 9.48
N GLU A 140 -8.53 -9.09 8.89
CA GLU A 140 -8.30 -9.02 7.45
C GLU A 140 -8.41 -10.37 6.76
N VAL A 141 -8.36 -11.47 7.53
CA VAL A 141 -8.43 -12.86 7.01
C VAL A 141 -9.61 -13.03 6.05
N LEU A 142 -10.79 -12.54 6.42
CA LEU A 142 -11.99 -12.63 5.57
C LEU A 142 -11.85 -11.90 4.23
N ASN A 143 -11.10 -10.80 4.17
CA ASN A 143 -10.88 -10.07 2.93
C ASN A 143 -9.82 -10.75 2.06
N LEU A 144 -8.76 -11.28 2.66
CA LEU A 144 -7.77 -12.08 1.93
C LEU A 144 -8.41 -13.35 1.33
N GLU A 145 -9.29 -14.04 2.07
CA GLU A 145 -10.01 -15.19 1.53
C GLU A 145 -10.90 -14.81 0.32
N LYS A 146 -11.49 -13.60 0.30
CA LYS A 146 -12.30 -13.14 -0.84
C LYS A 146 -11.51 -12.90 -2.12
N ILE A 147 -10.23 -12.56 -2.01
CA ILE A 147 -9.38 -12.31 -3.20
C ILE A 147 -8.78 -13.61 -3.76
N LYS A 148 -8.82 -14.72 -3.01
CA LYS A 148 -8.32 -16.03 -3.43
C LYS A 148 -9.23 -16.70 -4.47
N THR A 149 -9.26 -16.10 -5.66
CA THR A 149 -10.04 -16.55 -6.82
C THR A 149 -9.19 -16.49 -8.08
N PRO A 150 -9.38 -17.41 -9.05
CA PRO A 150 -8.70 -17.31 -10.35
C PRO A 150 -9.08 -16.05 -11.15
N HIS A 151 -10.13 -15.33 -10.73
CA HIS A 151 -10.63 -14.10 -11.35
C HIS A 151 -10.03 -12.82 -10.74
N ALA A 152 -9.02 -12.91 -9.87
CA ALA A 152 -8.54 -11.79 -9.07
C ALA A 152 -8.04 -10.60 -9.91
N TRP A 153 -7.56 -10.87 -11.13
CA TRP A 153 -7.03 -9.88 -12.07
C TRP A 153 -8.02 -9.43 -13.15
N ASP A 154 -9.24 -9.99 -13.22
CA ASP A 154 -10.18 -9.71 -14.32
C ASP A 154 -10.48 -8.22 -14.46
N ARG A 155 -10.51 -7.49 -13.34
CA ARG A 155 -10.74 -6.03 -13.29
C ARG A 155 -9.65 -5.19 -13.97
N LEU A 156 -8.50 -5.77 -14.32
CA LEU A 156 -7.40 -5.09 -15.00
C LEU A 156 -7.62 -5.02 -16.52
N PHE A 157 -8.57 -5.79 -17.06
CA PHE A 157 -8.79 -5.96 -18.49
C PHE A 157 -10.20 -5.51 -18.92
N ASP A 158 -10.32 -4.97 -20.12
CA ASP A 158 -11.60 -4.68 -20.76
C ASP A 158 -12.25 -5.95 -21.37
N ALA A 159 -13.42 -5.79 -22.00
CA ALA A 159 -14.17 -6.90 -22.59
C ALA A 159 -13.42 -7.58 -23.75
N GLU A 160 -12.52 -6.85 -24.41
CA GLU A 160 -11.66 -7.32 -25.49
C GLU A 160 -10.35 -7.94 -24.97
N GLY A 161 -10.10 -7.88 -23.66
CA GLY A 161 -8.92 -8.43 -23.00
C GLY A 161 -7.71 -7.50 -23.00
N ASN A 162 -7.87 -6.22 -23.37
CA ASN A 162 -6.80 -5.23 -23.30
C ASN A 162 -6.65 -4.68 -21.89
N CYS A 163 -5.44 -4.27 -21.53
CA CYS A 163 -5.20 -3.59 -20.25
C CYS A 163 -5.93 -2.24 -20.20
N ILE A 164 -6.67 -1.97 -19.12
CA ILE A 164 -7.44 -0.73 -18.98
C ILE A 164 -6.54 0.47 -18.65
N TYR A 165 -5.68 0.33 -17.64
CA TYR A 165 -4.96 1.46 -17.02
C TYR A 165 -3.46 1.45 -17.24
N THR A 166 -2.84 0.29 -17.28
CA THR A 166 -1.39 0.12 -17.42
C THR A 166 -1.13 -1.02 -18.39
N GLN A 167 -0.39 -0.77 -19.45
CA GLN A 167 0.05 -1.81 -20.37
C GLN A 167 1.10 -2.67 -19.66
N PHE A 168 0.90 -3.98 -19.66
CA PHE A 168 1.90 -4.99 -19.29
C PHE A 168 1.66 -6.25 -20.14
N ASP A 169 2.46 -7.29 -19.92
CA ASP A 169 2.30 -8.57 -20.62
C ASP A 169 1.47 -9.51 -19.74
N ARG A 170 0.32 -9.93 -20.23
CA ARG A 170 -0.58 -10.80 -19.47
C ARG A 170 0.06 -12.15 -19.14
N ALA A 171 1.01 -12.62 -19.96
CA ALA A 171 1.74 -13.86 -19.70
C ALA A 171 2.64 -13.77 -18.45
N ASP A 172 2.95 -12.55 -17.99
CA ASP A 172 3.78 -12.33 -16.80
C ASP A 172 2.94 -12.14 -15.52
N LEU A 173 1.61 -12.22 -15.60
CA LEU A 173 0.80 -12.35 -14.39
C LEU A 173 0.98 -13.75 -13.82
N ILE A 174 1.16 -13.79 -12.51
CA ILE A 174 1.21 -15.06 -11.80
C ILE A 174 -0.12 -15.80 -11.95
N GLY A 175 -0.04 -17.12 -11.94
CA GLY A 175 -1.21 -17.99 -11.90
C GLY A 175 -1.83 -18.06 -10.51
N TYR A 176 -3.07 -18.53 -10.44
CA TYR A 176 -3.68 -18.91 -9.17
C TYR A 176 -2.92 -20.08 -8.53
N HIS A 177 -2.55 -19.92 -7.27
CA HIS A 177 -1.99 -20.95 -6.39
C HIS A 177 -2.54 -20.74 -4.99
N ASP A 178 -3.18 -21.76 -4.43
CA ASP A 178 -3.78 -21.63 -3.10
C ASP A 178 -2.68 -21.47 -2.03
N PHE A 179 -2.95 -20.66 -1.02
CA PHE A 179 -2.02 -20.35 0.06
C PHE A 179 -2.73 -20.25 1.41
N LYS A 180 -2.00 -20.50 2.49
CA LYS A 180 -2.52 -20.42 3.84
C LYS A 180 -2.49 -18.99 4.35
N ILE A 181 -3.61 -18.55 4.95
CA ILE A 181 -3.69 -17.25 5.63
C ILE A 181 -3.64 -17.48 7.14
N ILE A 182 -2.76 -16.75 7.83
CA ILE A 182 -2.67 -16.74 9.29
C ILE A 182 -3.04 -15.37 9.81
N GLY A 183 -4.23 -15.28 10.40
CA GLY A 183 -4.63 -14.12 11.19
C GLY A 183 -3.91 -14.09 12.53
N VAL A 184 -3.30 -12.96 12.87
CA VAL A 184 -2.65 -12.74 14.16
C VAL A 184 -3.24 -11.52 14.87
N PRO A 185 -3.22 -11.48 16.22
CA PRO A 185 -3.73 -10.33 16.96
C PRO A 185 -2.77 -9.14 16.87
N ASN A 186 -3.31 -7.95 17.16
CA ASN A 186 -2.51 -6.74 17.38
C ASN A 186 -1.37 -6.97 18.39
N GLY A 187 -0.19 -6.40 18.13
CA GLY A 187 1.01 -6.54 18.97
C GLY A 187 1.83 -7.81 18.72
N THR A 188 1.40 -8.68 17.78
CA THR A 188 2.21 -9.84 17.37
C THR A 188 3.57 -9.37 16.86
N THR A 189 4.64 -9.97 17.36
CA THR A 189 6.01 -9.64 16.99
C THR A 189 6.64 -10.79 16.19
N PHE A 190 7.25 -10.44 15.06
CA PHE A 190 7.99 -11.35 14.19
C PHE A 190 9.49 -11.19 14.41
N ASP A 191 10.15 -12.24 14.89
CA ASP A 191 11.60 -12.27 15.09
C ASP A 191 12.33 -12.77 13.83
N LEU A 192 13.13 -11.86 13.24
CA LEU A 192 13.93 -12.10 12.05
C LEU A 192 15.38 -12.53 12.39
N GLY A 193 15.70 -12.67 13.67
CA GLY A 193 17.02 -13.05 14.18
C GLY A 193 17.96 -11.86 14.35
N GLY A 194 18.94 -12.00 15.24
CA GLY A 194 19.95 -10.95 15.50
C GLY A 194 19.41 -9.69 16.17
N GLY A 195 18.23 -9.77 16.81
CA GLY A 195 17.56 -8.66 17.49
C GLY A 195 16.71 -7.77 16.56
N THR A 196 16.50 -8.19 15.30
CA THR A 196 15.56 -7.53 14.39
C THR A 196 14.15 -8.08 14.61
N GLU A 197 13.33 -7.29 15.29
CA GLU A 197 11.93 -7.61 15.59
C GLU A 197 10.98 -6.62 14.90
N ILE A 198 9.95 -7.15 14.24
CA ILE A 198 8.92 -6.35 13.59
C ILE A 198 7.57 -6.60 14.29
N GLU A 199 6.95 -5.55 14.81
CA GLU A 199 5.67 -5.65 15.53
C GLU A 199 4.50 -5.25 14.62
N LEU A 200 3.46 -6.08 14.54
CA LEU A 200 2.20 -5.72 13.92
C LEU A 200 1.44 -4.74 14.81
N MET A 201 1.10 -3.58 14.27
CA MET A 201 0.26 -2.58 14.90
C MET A 201 -1.05 -2.43 14.13
N PHE A 202 -2.18 -2.71 14.77
CA PHE A 202 -3.50 -2.53 14.17
C PHE A 202 -3.73 -1.04 13.85
N LEU A 203 -3.96 -0.74 12.56
CA LEU A 203 -4.19 0.61 12.04
C LEU A 203 -5.41 0.59 11.11
N PRO A 204 -6.64 0.49 11.65
CA PRO A 204 -7.88 0.47 10.89
C PRO A 204 -8.18 1.77 10.16
N GLY A 205 -9.27 1.76 9.39
CA GLY A 205 -9.85 2.91 8.69
C GLY A 205 -10.00 2.65 7.21
N HIS A 206 -8.90 2.29 6.55
CA HIS A 206 -8.88 1.98 5.12
C HIS A 206 -9.49 0.60 4.81
N ALA A 207 -9.06 -0.42 5.55
CA ALA A 207 -9.57 -1.79 5.49
C ALA A 207 -9.82 -2.31 6.92
N THR A 208 -10.61 -3.38 7.04
CA THR A 208 -11.17 -3.81 8.33
C THR A 208 -10.13 -4.34 9.31
N GLY A 209 -9.07 -4.94 8.78
CA GLY A 209 -7.91 -5.42 9.50
C GLY A 209 -6.63 -4.79 8.98
N MET A 210 -6.68 -3.56 8.44
CA MET A 210 -5.43 -2.92 8.01
C MET A 210 -4.46 -2.81 9.20
N SER A 211 -3.21 -3.21 8.96
CA SER A 211 -2.14 -3.14 9.95
C SER A 211 -0.93 -2.41 9.41
N ALA A 212 -0.29 -1.66 10.29
CA ALA A 212 1.07 -1.19 10.13
C ALA A 212 2.07 -2.17 10.76
N PHE A 213 3.33 -2.06 10.39
CA PHE A 213 4.42 -2.88 10.94
C PHE A 213 5.54 -1.99 11.44
N LEU A 214 5.89 -2.13 12.72
CA LEU A 214 6.91 -1.33 13.40
C LEU A 214 8.24 -2.11 13.45
N ASP A 215 9.23 -1.62 12.70
CA ASP A 215 10.62 -2.00 12.87
C ASP A 215 11.23 -1.18 14.01
N LYS A 216 11.42 -1.83 15.16
CA LYS A 216 11.95 -1.17 16.38
C LYS A 216 13.43 -0.80 16.26
N GLN A 217 14.18 -1.54 15.45
CA GLN A 217 15.62 -1.33 15.29
C GLN A 217 15.89 -0.11 14.42
N ASN A 218 15.21 0.00 13.28
CA ASN A 218 15.34 1.14 12.38
C ASN A 218 14.40 2.31 12.73
N LYS A 219 13.47 2.11 13.67
CA LYS A 219 12.43 3.07 14.06
C LYS A 219 11.56 3.50 12.87
N ILE A 220 11.13 2.52 12.09
CA ILE A 220 10.33 2.71 10.89
C ILE A 220 8.94 2.10 11.10
N LEU A 221 7.90 2.86 10.79
CA LEU A 221 6.54 2.36 10.69
C LEU A 221 6.16 2.18 9.21
N PHE A 222 6.01 0.94 8.75
CA PHE A 222 5.42 0.61 7.45
C PHE A 222 3.90 0.67 7.58
N ALA A 223 3.28 1.74 7.10
CA ALA A 223 1.94 2.14 7.54
C ALA A 223 0.79 1.72 6.60
N GLY A 224 1.09 1.10 5.45
CA GLY A 224 0.07 0.79 4.45
C GLY A 224 -0.71 2.04 4.01
N ASP A 225 -2.02 1.89 3.80
CA ASP A 225 -2.90 2.90 3.23
C ASP A 225 -3.59 3.80 4.27
N TYR A 226 -2.78 4.37 5.15
CA TYR A 226 -3.25 5.10 6.33
C TYR A 226 -3.82 6.50 6.06
N THR A 227 -3.97 6.93 4.80
CA THR A 227 -4.45 8.27 4.44
C THR A 227 -5.87 8.29 3.89
N HIS A 228 -6.61 7.19 3.98
CA HIS A 228 -7.98 7.13 3.45
C HIS A 228 -8.89 6.23 4.28
N ALA A 229 -10.16 6.60 4.42
CA ALA A 229 -11.20 5.73 5.01
C ALA A 229 -12.49 5.85 4.20
N TYR A 230 -12.78 4.88 3.34
CA TYR A 230 -13.94 4.93 2.43
C TYR A 230 -15.17 4.18 2.93
N GLY A 231 -15.09 3.49 4.06
CA GLY A 231 -16.13 2.59 4.52
C GLY A 231 -16.12 1.25 3.78
N THR A 232 -16.91 0.32 4.29
CA THR A 232 -17.13 -0.99 3.66
C THR A 232 -18.61 -1.35 3.74
N SER A 233 -18.98 -2.53 3.25
CA SER A 233 -20.36 -3.03 3.40
C SER A 233 -20.75 -3.06 4.88
N PRO A 234 -21.93 -2.55 5.26
CA PRO A 234 -22.44 -2.65 6.65
C PRO A 234 -22.56 -4.09 7.15
N ASP A 235 -22.73 -5.05 6.24
CA ASP A 235 -22.84 -6.48 6.56
C ASP A 235 -21.48 -7.13 6.82
N HIS A 236 -20.37 -6.40 6.62
CA HIS A 236 -19.05 -6.92 6.95
C HIS A 236 -18.93 -7.10 8.48
N PRO A 237 -18.48 -8.27 9.00
CA PRO A 237 -18.37 -8.53 10.43
C PRO A 237 -17.52 -7.49 11.20
N TYR A 238 -16.61 -6.86 10.47
CA TYR A 238 -15.63 -5.90 10.97
C TYR A 238 -15.83 -4.49 10.39
N ALA A 239 -17.02 -4.16 9.87
CA ALA A 239 -17.30 -2.88 9.22
C ALA A 239 -16.96 -1.65 10.09
N ARG A 240 -17.13 -1.77 11.41
CA ARG A 240 -16.78 -0.74 12.41
C ARG A 240 -15.31 -0.29 12.38
N TYR A 241 -14.43 -1.06 11.74
CA TYR A 241 -13.00 -0.74 11.60
C TYR A 241 -12.66 -0.09 10.26
N CYS A 242 -13.62 0.17 9.37
CA CYS A 242 -13.41 0.92 8.12
C CYS A 242 -13.87 2.38 8.25
N THR A 243 -13.57 3.03 9.38
CA THR A 243 -14.12 4.35 9.69
C THR A 243 -13.04 5.37 10.08
N VAL A 244 -13.33 6.65 9.88
CA VAL A 244 -12.48 7.77 10.30
C VAL A 244 -12.25 7.73 11.82
N THR A 245 -13.32 7.44 12.59
CA THR A 245 -13.22 7.30 14.05
C THR A 245 -12.28 6.15 14.45
N ALA A 246 -12.40 4.98 13.81
CA ALA A 246 -11.52 3.86 14.11
C ALA A 246 -10.04 4.17 13.83
N MET A 247 -9.76 4.83 12.69
CA MET A 247 -8.40 5.26 12.35
C MET A 247 -7.86 6.26 13.38
N ARG A 248 -8.66 7.26 13.77
CA ARG A 248 -8.30 8.26 14.78
C ARG A 248 -7.91 7.57 16.09
N ASP A 249 -8.77 6.70 16.61
CA ASP A 249 -8.55 6.01 17.88
C ASP A 249 -7.27 5.15 17.84
N ALA A 250 -7.02 4.47 16.73
CA ALA A 250 -5.80 3.69 16.53
C ALA A 250 -4.54 4.57 16.44
N LEU A 251 -4.60 5.68 15.72
CA LEU A 251 -3.49 6.64 15.61
C LEU A 251 -3.11 7.24 16.95
N MET A 252 -4.07 7.49 17.86
CA MET A 252 -3.75 7.94 19.22
C MET A 252 -2.84 6.94 19.95
N ASN A 253 -3.10 5.63 19.80
CA ASN A 253 -2.26 4.59 20.40
C ASN A 253 -0.87 4.51 19.75
N ILE A 254 -0.78 4.69 18.43
CA ILE A 254 0.50 4.72 17.71
C ILE A 254 1.31 5.96 18.12
N ILE A 255 0.67 7.13 18.20
CA ILE A 255 1.33 8.39 18.57
C ILE A 255 1.83 8.36 20.03
N ALA A 256 1.15 7.66 20.93
CA ALA A 256 1.64 7.44 22.28
C ALA A 256 3.00 6.71 22.31
N ARG A 257 3.31 5.95 21.25
CA ARG A 257 4.57 5.23 21.02
C ARG A 257 5.49 5.92 20.00
N ARG A 258 5.24 7.20 19.66
CA ARG A 258 5.99 7.93 18.63
C ARG A 258 7.50 8.01 18.88
N SER A 259 7.97 7.87 20.11
CA SER A 259 9.43 7.80 20.40
C SER A 259 10.13 6.56 19.82
N GLU A 260 9.36 5.53 19.46
CA GLU A 260 9.81 4.33 18.75
C GLU A 260 9.78 4.51 17.22
N ILE A 261 9.26 5.65 16.72
CA ILE A 261 9.01 5.90 15.30
C ILE A 261 9.68 7.21 14.89
N ASP A 262 10.76 7.09 14.12
CA ASP A 262 11.42 8.24 13.51
C ASP A 262 10.82 8.52 12.11
N PHE A 263 10.49 7.46 11.37
CA PHE A 263 10.05 7.54 9.97
C PHE A 263 8.81 6.68 9.67
N VAL A 264 8.01 7.12 8.70
CA VAL A 264 6.82 6.45 8.18
C VAL A 264 7.02 6.13 6.70
N TYR A 265 6.73 4.88 6.34
CA TYR A 265 6.84 4.33 4.99
C TYR A 265 5.41 3.93 4.54
N PRO A 266 4.74 4.72 3.68
CA PRO A 266 3.33 4.52 3.28
C PRO A 266 3.16 3.39 2.26
N GLY A 267 1.94 2.91 2.04
CA GLY A 267 1.62 2.04 0.88
C GLY A 267 1.84 2.73 -0.46
N HIS A 268 1.69 4.07 -0.51
CA HIS A 268 1.83 4.87 -1.71
C HIS A 268 2.51 6.22 -1.47
N GLY A 269 3.17 6.75 -2.52
CA GLY A 269 3.69 8.11 -2.52
C GLY A 269 5.07 8.24 -1.84
N PRO A 270 5.39 9.43 -1.27
CA PRO A 270 6.72 9.69 -0.73
C PRO A 270 7.09 8.81 0.48
N LEU A 271 8.23 8.14 0.40
CA LEU A 271 8.85 7.38 1.49
C LEU A 271 9.64 8.25 2.46
N ASP A 272 10.07 7.65 3.58
CA ASP A 272 10.95 8.26 4.59
C ASP A 272 10.36 9.53 5.22
N GLN A 273 9.04 9.52 5.45
CA GLN A 273 8.31 10.65 6.00
C GLN A 273 8.62 10.79 7.49
N PRO A 274 8.96 11.98 8.03
CA PRO A 274 9.20 12.13 9.45
C PRO A 274 7.93 11.82 10.26
N SER A 275 8.06 11.18 11.42
CA SER A 275 6.92 10.72 12.24
C SER A 275 5.95 11.81 12.72
N ILE A 276 6.26 13.10 12.47
CA ILE A 276 5.30 14.19 12.68
C ILE A 276 4.08 14.08 11.76
N VAL A 277 4.19 13.41 10.60
CA VAL A 277 3.05 13.21 9.69
C VAL A 277 1.90 12.44 10.34
N LEU A 278 2.18 11.59 11.33
CA LEU A 278 1.16 10.89 12.11
C LEU A 278 0.35 11.86 12.97
N VAL A 279 1.01 12.84 13.59
CA VAL A 279 0.36 13.88 14.40
C VAL A 279 -0.48 14.78 13.51
N ASN A 280 0.09 15.22 12.38
CA ASN A 280 -0.63 16.05 11.41
C ASN A 280 -1.87 15.31 10.87
N LEU A 281 -1.77 14.01 10.61
CA LEU A 281 -2.92 13.20 10.23
C LEU A 281 -3.96 13.14 11.36
N LEU A 282 -3.56 12.86 12.61
CA LEU A 282 -4.48 12.83 13.74
C LEU A 282 -5.27 14.15 13.86
N GLU A 283 -4.58 15.29 13.77
CA GLU A 283 -5.21 16.61 13.76
C GLU A 283 -6.18 16.79 12.59
N THR A 284 -5.84 16.29 11.40
CA THR A 284 -6.74 16.27 10.24
C THR A 284 -7.98 15.41 10.49
N LEU A 285 -7.84 14.23 11.11
CA LEU A 285 -8.98 13.36 11.42
C LEU A 285 -9.92 14.01 12.44
N GLU A 286 -9.39 14.67 13.48
CA GLU A 286 -10.20 15.42 14.45
C GLU A 286 -11.01 16.53 13.76
N GLN A 287 -10.38 17.29 12.86
CA GLN A 287 -11.08 18.32 12.07
C GLN A 287 -12.20 17.72 11.20
N VAL A 288 -11.94 16.57 10.57
CA VAL A 288 -12.95 15.85 9.76
C VAL A 288 -14.11 15.38 10.63
N LEU A 289 -13.85 14.84 11.83
CA LEU A 289 -14.89 14.36 12.73
C LEU A 289 -15.71 15.50 13.35
N GLU A 290 -15.10 16.66 13.60
CA GLU A 290 -15.78 17.85 14.10
C GLU A 290 -16.67 18.50 13.04
N ASN A 291 -16.18 18.60 11.79
CA ASN A 291 -16.87 19.33 10.72
C ASN A 291 -16.70 18.63 9.35
N PRO A 292 -17.37 17.48 9.14
CA PRO A 292 -17.12 16.62 7.98
C PRO A 292 -17.53 17.24 6.64
N GLU A 293 -18.40 18.25 6.62
CA GLU A 293 -18.74 18.96 5.38
C GLU A 293 -17.65 19.97 4.97
N HIS A 294 -16.72 20.32 5.86
CA HIS A 294 -15.66 21.30 5.63
C HIS A 294 -14.39 20.67 5.02
N SER A 295 -14.60 19.89 3.96
CA SER A 295 -13.53 19.38 3.10
C SER A 295 -12.83 20.51 2.33
N ASP A 296 -11.54 20.35 2.06
CA ASP A 296 -10.79 21.30 1.22
C ASP A 296 -11.03 21.04 -0.27
N PHE A 297 -11.42 19.81 -0.64
CA PHE A 297 -11.83 19.45 -2.00
C PHE A 297 -12.80 18.27 -2.00
N GLN A 298 -13.48 18.07 -3.13
CA GLN A 298 -14.35 16.93 -3.38
C GLN A 298 -14.07 16.34 -4.76
N GLU A 299 -14.21 15.01 -4.87
CA GLU A 299 -14.04 14.26 -6.11
C GLU A 299 -15.22 13.31 -6.31
N GLU A 300 -15.59 13.04 -7.56
CA GLU A 300 -16.53 11.97 -7.90
C GLU A 300 -15.77 10.69 -8.26
N MET A 301 -16.04 9.61 -7.54
CA MET A 301 -15.57 8.28 -7.87
C MET A 301 -16.73 7.42 -8.37
N ILE A 302 -16.56 6.78 -9.53
CA ILE A 302 -17.54 5.82 -10.05
C ILE A 302 -17.07 4.42 -9.66
N LYS A 303 -17.82 3.73 -8.79
CA LYS A 303 -17.54 2.35 -8.38
C LYS A 303 -18.78 1.49 -8.65
N GLY A 304 -18.64 0.47 -9.50
CA GLY A 304 -19.76 -0.42 -9.86
C GLY A 304 -20.95 0.30 -10.49
N GLY A 305 -20.71 1.35 -11.29
CA GLY A 305 -21.75 2.17 -11.93
C GLY A 305 -22.47 3.15 -10.99
N LYS A 306 -22.12 3.19 -9.70
CA LYS A 306 -22.65 4.16 -8.74
C LYS A 306 -21.64 5.29 -8.53
N LYS A 307 -22.15 6.52 -8.55
CA LYS A 307 -21.38 7.71 -8.17
C LYS A 307 -21.26 7.77 -6.65
N LYS A 308 -20.04 7.99 -6.17
CA LYS A 308 -19.72 8.26 -4.77
C LYS A 308 -18.97 9.58 -4.68
N VAL A 309 -19.37 10.43 -3.75
CA VAL A 309 -18.64 11.67 -3.45
C VAL A 309 -17.56 11.34 -2.44
N ILE A 310 -16.32 11.68 -2.78
CA ILE A 310 -15.15 11.56 -1.93
C ILE A 310 -14.77 12.94 -1.44
N TYR A 311 -14.65 13.09 -0.13
CA TYR A 311 -14.27 14.33 0.53
C TYR A 311 -12.78 14.27 0.87
N GLY A 312 -12.06 15.35 0.62
CA GLY A 312 -10.63 15.46 0.89
C GLY A 312 -10.31 16.58 1.87
N LYS A 313 -9.43 16.30 2.84
CA LYS A 313 -8.88 17.28 3.77
C LYS A 313 -7.35 17.26 3.68
N MET A 314 -6.71 18.41 3.50
CA MET A 314 -5.26 18.50 3.41
C MET A 314 -4.62 18.14 4.75
N ILE A 315 -3.56 17.34 4.71
CA ILE A 315 -2.73 17.02 5.87
C ILE A 315 -1.56 17.98 5.86
N PHE A 316 -1.36 18.72 6.96
CA PHE A 316 -0.28 19.69 7.05
C PHE A 316 1.09 19.06 6.74
N GLN A 317 1.89 19.72 5.90
CA GLN A 317 3.23 19.27 5.45
C GLN A 317 3.27 17.85 4.82
N SER A 318 2.13 17.33 4.38
CA SER A 318 2.01 15.99 3.82
C SER A 318 1.09 16.02 2.59
N SER A 319 0.31 14.96 2.38
CA SER A 319 -0.68 14.82 1.32
C SER A 319 -2.06 15.29 1.80
N TYR A 320 -3.09 14.50 1.53
CA TYR A 320 -4.46 14.69 1.97
C TYR A 320 -4.99 13.41 2.62
N PHE A 321 -6.02 13.56 3.43
CA PHE A 321 -6.87 12.48 3.90
C PHE A 321 -8.16 12.47 3.08
N LYS A 322 -8.56 11.33 2.50
CA LYS A 322 -9.89 11.22 1.85
C LYS A 322 -10.83 10.27 2.58
N TYR A 323 -12.11 10.63 2.59
CA TYR A 323 -13.15 9.90 3.29
C TYR A 323 -14.50 10.02 2.58
N CYS A 324 -15.49 9.30 3.11
CA CYS A 324 -16.88 9.38 2.70
C CYS A 324 -17.73 9.73 3.93
N MET A 325 -18.88 10.39 3.74
CA MET A 325 -19.76 10.70 4.87
C MET A 325 -20.23 9.45 5.62
N GLU A 326 -20.47 8.38 4.89
CA GLU A 326 -20.86 7.08 5.45
C GLU A 326 -19.74 6.37 6.22
N SER A 327 -18.48 6.82 6.11
CA SER A 327 -17.33 6.19 6.79
C SER A 327 -16.87 6.96 8.03
N LEU A 328 -17.62 7.95 8.50
CA LEU A 328 -17.18 8.75 9.65
C LEU A 328 -17.11 7.93 10.95
N ARG A 329 -18.09 7.05 11.21
CA ARG A 329 -18.31 6.40 12.51
C ARG A 329 -18.51 4.90 12.40
#